data_AF-A0A1H9HGI1-F1
#
_entry.id   AF-A0A1H9HGI1-F1
#
_cell.length_a   1.000
_cell.length_b   1.000
_cell.length_c   1.000
_cell.angle_alpha   90.00
_cell.angle_beta   90.00
_cell.angle_gamma   90.00
#
_symmetry.space_group_name_H-M   'P 1'
#
loop_
_entity.id
_entity.type
_entity.pdbx_description
1 polymer ?
#
loop_
_entity_poly.entity_id
_entity_poly.type
_entity_poly.pdbx_seq_one_letter_code
_entity_poly.pdbx_strand_id
1 'polypeptide(L)' 'MSERATPFYCPYCGDEDLRPQEEPSYAWLCTGCRRVFKVSFVGLNLPQEVKK' A
#
# COMPACT_ATOMS: atom_id res chain seq x y z
N MET A 1 -17.74 -3.47 -0.48
CA MET A 1 -16.46 -4.17 -0.35
C MET A 1 -15.52 -3.25 0.42
N SER A 2 -14.84 -3.72 1.47
CA SER A 2 -13.98 -2.83 2.27
C SER A 2 -12.77 -2.42 1.43
N GLU A 3 -12.67 -1.13 1.10
CA GLU A 3 -11.67 -0.51 0.22
C GLU A 3 -10.24 -0.47 0.83
N ARG A 4 -9.93 -1.34 1.78
CA ARG A 4 -8.65 -1.36 2.48
C ARG A 4 -7.78 -2.48 1.95
N ALA A 5 -6.98 -2.17 0.93
CA ALA A 5 -5.88 -3.03 0.55
C ALA A 5 -4.95 -3.21 1.76
N THR A 6 -4.69 -4.46 2.14
CA THR A 6 -3.72 -4.80 3.19
C THR A 6 -2.39 -5.13 2.51
N PRO A 7 -1.32 -4.36 2.74
CA PRO A 7 0.01 -4.72 2.28
C PRO A 7 0.50 -5.97 3.04
N PHE A 8 1.16 -6.88 2.33
CA PHE A 8 1.78 -8.06 2.96
C PHE A 8 3.25 -7.83 3.34
N TYR A 9 3.95 -6.93 2.65
CA TYR A 9 5.38 -6.66 2.85
C TYR A 9 5.67 -5.17 2.97
N CYS A 10 6.59 -4.79 3.87
CA CYS A 10 7.11 -3.44 3.95
C CYS A 10 7.87 -3.10 2.65
N PRO A 11 7.51 -2.01 1.93
CA PRO A 11 8.18 -1.66 0.68
C PRO A 11 9.64 -1.22 0.87
N TYR A 12 10.09 -1.02 2.11
CA TYR A 12 11.45 -0.56 2.41
C TYR A 12 12.38 -1.66 2.93
N CYS A 13 11.87 -2.66 3.65
CA CYS A 13 12.72 -3.69 4.28
C CYS A 13 12.24 -5.14 4.07
N GLY A 14 11.07 -5.36 3.48
CA GLY A 14 10.52 -6.70 3.24
C GLY A 14 9.92 -7.40 4.46
N ASP A 15 9.88 -6.75 5.64
CA ASP A 15 9.23 -7.31 6.84
C ASP A 15 7.71 -7.39 6.66
N GLU A 16 7.09 -8.40 7.28
CA GLU A 16 5.66 -8.71 7.23
C GLU A 16 4.89 -8.18 8.46
N ASP A 17 5.59 -7.75 9.52
CA ASP A 17 4.94 -7.19 10.70
C ASP A 17 4.53 -5.72 10.48
N LEU A 18 3.36 -5.57 9.87
CA LEU A 18 2.73 -4.30 9.52
C LEU A 18 1.50 -4.05 10.40
N ARG A 19 1.39 -2.84 10.93
CA ARG A 19 0.27 -2.41 11.78
C ARG A 19 -0.47 -1.23 11.11
N PRO A 20 -1.81 -1.28 10.99
CA PRO A 20 -2.56 -0.13 10.49
C PRO A 20 -2.40 1.05 11.46
N GLN A 21 -2.41 2.26 10.93
CA GLN A 21 -2.38 3.50 11.70
C GLN A 21 -3.68 4.29 11.45
N GLU A 22 -4.15 4.99 12.48
CA GLU A 22 -5.37 5.81 12.38
C GLU A 22 -5.12 7.04 11.51
N GLU A 23 -3.96 7.67 11.68
CA GLU A 23 -3.54 8.84 10.90
C GLU A 23 -2.10 8.68 10.38
N PRO A 24 -1.84 9.08 9.12
CA PRO A 24 -2.82 9.47 8.11
C PRO A 24 -3.67 8.27 7.65
N SER A 25 -4.87 8.51 7.10
CA SER A 25 -5.75 7.42 6.64
C SER A 25 -5.04 6.49 5.66
N TYR A 26 -5.28 5.18 5.79
CA TYR A 26 -4.64 4.12 5.01
C TYR A 26 -3.13 4.00 5.24
N ALA A 27 -2.61 4.53 6.36
CA ALA A 27 -1.22 4.36 6.75
C ALA A 27 -0.96 3.05 7.47
N TRP A 28 0.28 2.60 7.35
CA TRP A 28 0.81 1.37 7.90
C TRP A 28 2.18 1.64 8.49
N LEU A 29 2.38 1.19 9.72
CA LEU A 29 3.66 1.19 10.42
C LEU A 29 4.31 -0.19 10.25
N CYS A 30 5.55 -0.22 9.75
CA CYS A 30 6.39 -1.41 9.83
C CYS A 30 7.11 -1.45 11.18
N THR A 31 6.99 -2.55 11.92
CA THR A 31 7.64 -2.68 13.23
C THR A 31 9.15 -2.89 13.12
N GLY A 32 9.62 -3.62 12.10
CA GLY A 32 11.04 -3.91 11.86
C GLY A 32 11.87 -2.68 11.53
N CYS A 33 11.45 -1.86 10.55
CA CYS A 33 12.20 -0.66 10.13
C CYS A 33 11.60 0.67 10.59
N ARG A 34 10.52 0.65 11.38
CA ARG A 34 9.86 1.82 12.00
C ARG A 34 9.31 2.89 11.03
N ARG A 35 9.24 2.59 9.73
CA ARG A 35 8.72 3.52 8.72
C ARG A 35 7.20 3.44 8.65
N VAL A 36 6.57 4.59 8.45
CA VAL A 36 5.14 4.72 8.17
C VAL A 36 4.96 5.03 6.69
N PHE A 37 4.07 4.30 6.02
CA PHE A 37 3.74 4.52 4.61
C PHE A 37 2.23 4.40 4.39
N LYS A 38 1.72 5.01 3.31
CA LYS A 38 0.29 4.99 2.95
C LYS A 38 0.07 4.12 1.72
N VAL A 39 -1.00 3.32 1.73
CA VAL A 39 -1.47 2.58 0.55
C VAL A 39 -2.70 3.29 -0.02
N SER A 40 -2.73 3.51 -1.33
CA SER A 40 -3.85 4.15 -2.01
C SER A 40 -4.07 3.55 -3.40
N PHE A 41 -5.33 3.30 -3.76
CA PHE A 41 -5.70 3.01 -5.13
C PHE A 41 -5.60 4.30 -5.97
N VAL A 42 -4.80 4.25 -7.05
CA VAL A 42 -4.61 5.40 -7.95
C VAL A 42 -5.50 5.30 -9.19
N GLY A 43 -5.66 4.10 -9.74
CA GLY A 43 -6.42 3.86 -10.97
C GLY A 43 -5.94 2.59 -11.68
N LEU A 44 -6.58 2.26 -12.80
CA LEU A 44 -6.14 1.19 -13.70
C LEU A 44 -5.19 1.76 -14.75
N ASN A 45 -4.01 1.16 -14.92
CA ASN A 45 -3.10 1.50 -16.01
C ASN A 45 -3.38 0.61 -17.23
N LEU A 46 -4.39 0.99 -18.02
CA LEU A 46 -4.73 0.27 -19.25
C LEU A 46 -3.82 0.71 -20.40
N PRO A 47 -3.19 -0.21 -21.15
CA PRO A 47 -2.48 0.16 -22.36
C PRO A 47 -3.45 0.87 -23.31
N GLN A 48 -3.03 2.02 -23.85
CA GLN A 48 -3.80 2.70 -24.89
C GLN A 48 -3.96 1.71 -26.06
N GLU A 49 -5.20 1.50 -26.52
CA GLU A 49 -5.48 0.61 -27.64
C GLU A 49 -4.51 0.88 -28.79
N VAL A 50 -3.76 -0.16 -29.19
CA VAL A 50 -2.98 -0.12 -30.42
C VAL A 50 -4.02 -0.02 -31.54
N LYS A 51 -4.23 1.19 -32.06
CA LYS A 51 -5.03 1.40 -33.27
C LYS A 51 -4.49 0.47 -34.35
N LYS A 52 -5.31 -0.49 -34.75
CA LYS A 52 -5.04 -1.41 -35.84
C LYS A 52 -5.02 -0.68 -37.17
#